data_AF-A0A7Y6X2J5-F1
#
_entry.id   AF-A0A7Y6X2J5-F1
#
_cell.length_a   1.000
_cell.length_b   1.000
_cell.length_c   1.000
_cell.angle_alpha   90.00
_cell.angle_beta   90.00
_cell.angle_gamma   90.00
#
_symmetry.space_group_name_H-M   'P 1'
#
loop_
_entity.id
_entity.type
_entity.pdbx_description
1 polymer ?
#
loop_
_entity_poly.entity_id
_entity_poly.type
_entity_poly.pdbx_seq_one_letter_code
_entity_poly.pdbx_strand_id
1 'polypeptide(L)'
;MKRLLSLFVALAPLAVSAQPDSGGYNRALAAFNAGDMDTAAPLFFELAERASDAEVKGKAEYFLGQALAQKGLPVAAFITYAAIVNAGPSHPSYLQAVEGLVDMQQQLDEHNLIPSILAQAYTDDVRDRWVTLPKEVLARINYLVGTVSQRKSRFEEARALLEAVPQDSRVYAKSRYLLGVVLADPRFPGRPGESSVLDKDALAAFNAVLAAKEGQLDLRATQHLALIALGRLHYRRGEYADASAAYERVPRYSRYWDQALFENGFARFQNEDFGGALGSLQALHAPQFTGAFQPESWILKATVYYYSCLYDEVKTTLAAFDELYGPMETQLEPFTGEDVPLVQSFNLVAAENRRLPRPVYLWLRNNERIREVMRMLERVDNEKRALANGRWRGTPLAAQSTASLEEIRGTLLQVGGTLAQRRIREAADNLRTFSDQAEIIRVQTALDEKDLLQAGVDQKALLKGQSLYRPKMPGAAWNYWKFQGEFWIDEIGYYQYTLKRGCPAKTAEQLP
;
A
#
# COMPACT_ATOMS: atom_id res chain seq x y z
N MET A 1 -33.46 72.03 -60.72
CA MET A 1 -32.96 70.69 -60.35
C MET A 1 -32.30 70.74 -58.99
N LYS A 2 -32.90 70.16 -57.95
CA LYS A 2 -32.26 69.35 -56.89
C LYS A 2 -33.33 69.00 -55.85
N ARG A 3 -33.60 67.70 -55.75
CA ARG A 3 -34.62 67.06 -54.92
C ARG A 3 -34.22 67.11 -53.45
N LEU A 4 -35.16 67.43 -52.57
CA LEU A 4 -35.12 67.01 -51.17
C LEU A 4 -35.31 65.49 -51.11
N LEU A 5 -34.42 64.80 -50.41
CA LEU A 5 -34.61 63.41 -50.01
C LEU A 5 -34.57 63.32 -48.48
N SER A 6 -35.72 62.97 -47.91
CA SER A 6 -35.91 62.68 -46.49
C SER A 6 -35.26 61.34 -46.14
N LEU A 7 -34.30 61.32 -45.21
CA LEU A 7 -33.82 60.08 -44.62
C LEU A 7 -34.75 59.66 -43.47
N PHE A 8 -35.47 58.55 -43.67
CA PHE A 8 -36.11 57.79 -42.60
C PHE A 8 -35.04 56.99 -41.87
N VAL A 9 -34.84 57.25 -40.58
CA VAL A 9 -34.07 56.38 -39.68
C VAL A 9 -35.01 55.27 -39.21
N ALA A 10 -34.83 54.07 -39.75
CA ALA A 10 -35.46 52.87 -39.23
C ALA A 10 -34.67 52.39 -38.00
N LEU A 11 -35.23 52.59 -36.80
CA LEU A 11 -34.80 51.84 -35.61
C LEU A 11 -35.24 50.39 -35.80
N ALA A 12 -34.31 49.52 -36.17
CA ALA A 12 -34.47 48.09 -36.00
C ALA A 12 -34.30 47.75 -34.50
N PRO A 13 -35.23 47.01 -33.87
CA PRO A 13 -35.01 46.51 -32.52
C PRO A 13 -33.88 45.47 -32.59
N LEU A 14 -32.79 45.73 -31.87
CA LEU A 14 -31.81 44.70 -31.53
C LEU A 14 -32.54 43.65 -30.68
N ALA A 15 -32.99 42.58 -31.33
CA ALA A 15 -33.38 41.36 -30.65
C ALA A 15 -32.14 40.84 -29.92
N VAL A 16 -32.12 41.01 -28.60
CA VAL A 16 -31.18 40.33 -27.73
C VAL A 16 -31.50 38.84 -27.85
N SER A 17 -30.78 38.12 -28.70
CA SER A 17 -30.80 36.66 -28.69
C SER A 17 -30.17 36.20 -27.38
N ALA A 18 -30.98 35.99 -26.35
CA ALA A 18 -30.58 35.17 -25.22
C ALA A 18 -30.13 33.81 -25.80
N GLN A 19 -28.82 33.54 -25.77
CA GLN A 19 -28.24 32.36 -26.41
C GLN A 19 -28.94 31.10 -25.87
N PRO A 20 -29.46 30.21 -26.73
CA PRO A 20 -30.22 29.03 -26.31
C PRO A 20 -29.47 28.15 -25.29
N ASP A 21 -28.13 28.12 -25.38
CA ASP A 21 -27.24 27.40 -24.46
C ASP A 21 -27.35 27.89 -23.01
N SER A 22 -27.50 29.21 -22.79
CA SER A 22 -27.62 29.81 -21.45
C SER A 22 -28.96 29.46 -20.76
N GLY A 23 -30.05 29.38 -21.53
CA GLY A 23 -31.35 28.96 -21.04
C GLY A 23 -31.39 27.48 -20.66
N GLY A 24 -30.76 26.63 -21.47
CA GLY A 24 -30.58 25.21 -21.16
C GLY A 24 -29.75 24.99 -19.89
N TYR A 25 -28.62 25.70 -19.78
CA TYR A 25 -27.75 25.63 -18.61
C TYR A 25 -28.46 26.04 -17.31
N ASN A 26 -29.21 27.15 -17.32
CA ASN A 26 -29.96 27.59 -16.14
C ASN A 26 -31.02 26.58 -15.69
N ARG A 27 -31.65 25.87 -16.64
CA ARG A 27 -32.59 24.79 -16.33
C ARG A 27 -31.90 23.60 -15.66
N ALA A 28 -30.74 23.19 -16.19
CA ALA A 28 -29.93 22.12 -15.61
C ALA A 28 -29.47 22.48 -14.18
N LEU A 29 -29.00 23.71 -14.00
CA LEU A 29 -28.56 24.22 -12.70
C LEU A 29 -29.70 24.34 -11.69
N ALA A 30 -30.91 24.72 -12.12
CA ALA A 30 -32.09 24.75 -11.26
C ALA A 30 -32.46 23.35 -10.75
N ALA A 31 -32.44 22.33 -11.62
CA ALA A 31 -32.68 20.94 -11.21
C ALA A 31 -31.59 20.44 -10.24
N PHE A 32 -30.33 20.80 -10.51
CA PHE A 32 -29.21 20.46 -9.64
C PHE A 32 -29.36 21.05 -8.24
N ASN A 33 -29.65 22.35 -8.15
CA ASN A 33 -29.85 23.04 -6.88
C ASN A 33 -31.08 22.53 -6.11
N ALA A 34 -32.07 21.98 -6.81
CA ALA A 34 -33.22 21.32 -6.20
C ALA A 34 -32.93 19.89 -5.71
N GLY A 35 -31.72 19.36 -5.92
CA GLY A 35 -31.36 17.98 -5.58
C GLY A 35 -31.89 16.94 -6.57
N ASP A 36 -32.53 17.35 -7.67
CA ASP A 36 -33.06 16.44 -8.69
C ASP A 36 -31.97 16.05 -9.69
N MET A 37 -31.10 15.15 -9.24
CA MET A 37 -30.00 14.63 -10.07
C MET A 37 -30.51 13.82 -11.27
N ASP A 38 -31.69 13.19 -11.16
CA ASP A 38 -32.28 12.42 -12.26
C ASP A 38 -32.62 13.30 -13.46
N THR A 39 -33.00 14.55 -13.22
CA THR A 39 -33.23 15.55 -14.28
C THR A 39 -31.95 16.33 -14.62
N ALA A 40 -31.15 16.71 -13.63
CA ALA A 40 -29.98 17.56 -13.85
C ALA A 40 -28.89 16.87 -14.71
N ALA A 41 -28.55 15.61 -14.43
CA ALA A 41 -27.45 14.94 -15.12
C ALA A 41 -27.70 14.77 -16.63
N PRO A 42 -28.88 14.32 -17.12
CA PRO A 42 -29.16 14.29 -18.55
C PRO A 42 -29.10 15.66 -19.23
N LEU A 43 -29.53 16.72 -18.55
CA LEU A 43 -29.48 18.09 -19.09
C LEU A 43 -28.03 18.59 -19.22
N PHE A 44 -27.20 18.38 -18.19
CA PHE A 44 -25.77 18.71 -18.27
C PHE A 44 -25.04 17.87 -19.31
N PHE A 45 -25.39 16.59 -19.43
CA PHE A 45 -24.84 15.71 -20.46
C PHE A 45 -25.17 16.22 -21.88
N GLU A 46 -26.42 16.62 -22.13
CA GLU A 46 -26.79 17.18 -23.44
C GLU A 46 -26.01 18.47 -23.75
N LEU A 47 -25.86 19.36 -22.77
CA LEU A 47 -25.09 20.59 -22.92
C LEU A 47 -23.59 20.32 -23.14
N ALA A 48 -23.01 19.35 -22.43
CA ALA A 48 -21.62 18.95 -22.63
C ALA A 48 -21.35 18.46 -24.06
N GLU A 49 -22.31 17.73 -24.64
CA GLU A 49 -22.18 17.20 -26.01
C GLU A 49 -22.49 18.24 -27.09
N ARG A 50 -23.48 19.12 -26.87
CA ARG A 50 -24.08 19.93 -27.94
C ARG A 50 -23.91 21.45 -27.83
N ALA A 51 -23.51 21.97 -26.67
CA ALA A 51 -23.38 23.42 -26.51
C ALA A 51 -22.30 23.97 -27.47
N SER A 52 -22.64 25.11 -28.08
CA SER A 52 -21.75 25.82 -29.00
C SER A 52 -20.75 26.73 -28.27
N ASP A 53 -21.17 27.25 -27.12
CA ASP A 53 -20.34 28.04 -26.23
C ASP A 53 -19.40 27.14 -25.40
N ALA A 54 -18.09 27.36 -25.54
CA ALA A 54 -17.07 26.57 -24.87
C ALA A 54 -17.09 26.72 -23.34
N GLU A 55 -17.49 27.89 -22.82
CA GLU A 55 -17.62 28.12 -21.38
C GLU A 55 -18.83 27.39 -20.82
N VAL A 56 -19.97 27.44 -21.50
CA VAL A 56 -21.18 26.68 -21.12
C VAL A 56 -20.90 25.19 -21.17
N LYS A 57 -20.24 24.72 -22.24
CA LYS A 57 -19.83 23.32 -22.38
C LYS A 57 -18.95 22.87 -21.22
N GLY A 58 -17.86 23.58 -20.94
CA GLY A 58 -16.94 23.22 -19.86
C GLY A 58 -17.59 23.26 -18.48
N LYS A 59 -18.51 24.19 -18.23
CA LYS A 59 -19.32 24.22 -17.00
C LYS A 59 -20.26 23.03 -16.92
N ALA A 60 -20.94 22.69 -18.02
CA ALA A 60 -21.84 21.54 -18.07
C ALA A 60 -21.12 20.22 -17.81
N GLU A 61 -19.92 20.02 -18.37
CA GLU A 61 -19.08 18.84 -18.10
C GLU A 61 -18.73 18.72 -16.61
N TYR A 62 -18.35 19.82 -15.96
CA TYR A 62 -18.06 19.81 -14.53
C TYR A 62 -19.29 19.48 -13.67
N PHE A 63 -20.43 20.14 -13.94
CA PHE A 63 -21.66 19.90 -13.19
C PHE A 63 -22.26 18.52 -13.48
N LEU A 64 -22.01 17.94 -14.66
CA LEU A 64 -22.32 16.54 -14.94
C LEU A 64 -21.58 15.62 -13.96
N GLY A 65 -20.27 15.80 -13.79
CA GLY A 65 -19.47 15.04 -12.82
C GLY A 65 -20.02 15.18 -11.40
N GLN A 66 -20.39 16.40 -11.01
CA GLN A 66 -20.94 16.67 -9.68
C GLN A 66 -22.33 16.02 -9.48
N ALA A 67 -23.18 16.05 -10.51
CA ALA A 67 -24.49 15.42 -10.49
C ALA A 67 -24.38 13.89 -10.40
N LEU A 68 -23.43 13.28 -11.13
CA LEU A 68 -23.14 11.85 -11.04
C LEU A 68 -22.65 11.46 -9.63
N ALA A 69 -21.75 12.26 -9.04
CA ALA A 69 -21.26 12.03 -7.68
C ALA A 69 -22.41 12.09 -6.65
N GLN A 70 -23.26 13.12 -6.71
CA GLN A 70 -24.42 13.27 -5.82
C GLN A 70 -25.48 12.18 -6.05
N LYS A 71 -25.60 11.65 -7.27
CA LYS A 71 -26.46 10.50 -7.58
C LYS A 71 -25.94 9.18 -7.01
N GLY A 72 -24.72 9.15 -6.48
CA GLY A 72 -24.08 7.95 -5.97
C GLY A 72 -23.37 7.14 -7.05
N LEU A 73 -22.89 7.80 -8.11
CA LEU A 73 -22.08 7.22 -9.19
C LEU A 73 -20.66 7.83 -9.20
N PRO A 74 -19.86 7.63 -8.12
CA PRO A 74 -18.54 8.24 -7.98
C PRO A 74 -17.51 7.75 -9.01
N VAL A 75 -17.61 6.54 -9.56
CA VAL A 75 -16.68 6.11 -10.64
C VAL A 75 -17.03 6.83 -11.93
N ALA A 76 -18.31 6.96 -12.27
CA ALA A 76 -18.74 7.77 -13.41
C ALA A 76 -18.31 9.25 -13.24
N ALA A 77 -18.47 9.82 -12.04
CA ALA A 77 -18.01 11.17 -11.74
C ALA A 77 -16.48 11.32 -11.86
N PHE A 78 -15.72 10.34 -11.34
CA PHE A 78 -14.27 10.26 -11.51
C PHE A 78 -13.89 10.32 -13.00
N ILE A 79 -14.53 9.51 -13.85
CA ILE A 79 -14.26 9.49 -15.29
C ILE A 79 -14.52 10.87 -15.90
N THR A 80 -15.63 11.53 -15.55
CA THR A 80 -15.96 12.87 -16.05
C THR A 80 -14.91 13.90 -15.63
N TYR A 81 -14.50 13.92 -14.36
CA TYR A 81 -13.45 14.84 -13.91
C TYR A 81 -12.09 14.54 -14.54
N ALA A 82 -11.75 13.26 -14.71
CA ALA A 82 -10.52 12.84 -15.37
C ALA A 82 -10.46 13.33 -16.83
N ALA A 83 -11.59 13.27 -17.57
CA ALA A 83 -11.66 13.78 -18.93
C ALA A 83 -11.36 15.29 -18.98
N ILE A 84 -11.91 16.07 -18.06
CA ILE A 84 -11.64 17.52 -17.95
C ILE A 84 -10.16 17.80 -17.63
N VAL A 85 -9.58 17.06 -16.68
CA VAL A 85 -8.18 17.24 -16.30
C VAL A 85 -7.24 16.84 -17.45
N ASN A 86 -7.58 15.79 -18.20
CA ASN A 86 -6.81 15.36 -19.37
C ASN A 86 -6.92 16.33 -20.56
N ALA A 87 -8.00 17.11 -20.65
CA ALA A 87 -8.12 18.19 -21.63
C ALA A 87 -7.13 19.35 -21.36
N GLY A 88 -6.62 19.44 -20.13
CA GLY A 88 -5.54 20.35 -19.75
C GLY A 88 -6.01 21.70 -19.19
N PRO A 89 -5.05 22.56 -18.80
CA PRO A 89 -5.31 23.76 -18.01
C PRO A 89 -6.05 24.88 -18.75
N SER A 90 -6.23 24.77 -20.07
CA SER A 90 -7.07 25.69 -20.85
C SER A 90 -8.56 25.42 -20.67
N HIS A 91 -8.95 24.27 -20.12
CA HIS A 91 -10.34 23.92 -19.91
C HIS A 91 -11.00 24.85 -18.86
N PRO A 92 -12.20 25.42 -19.12
CA PRO A 92 -12.82 26.41 -18.22
C PRO A 92 -13.00 25.94 -16.77
N SER A 93 -13.30 24.66 -16.57
CA SER A 93 -13.55 24.06 -15.26
C SER A 93 -12.37 23.24 -14.73
N TYR A 94 -11.15 23.46 -15.24
CA TYR A 94 -9.98 22.61 -14.95
C TYR A 94 -9.70 22.46 -13.45
N LEU A 95 -9.54 23.57 -12.71
CA LEU A 95 -9.24 23.53 -11.28
C LEU A 95 -10.36 22.89 -10.46
N GLN A 96 -11.61 23.14 -10.85
CA GLN A 96 -12.78 22.53 -10.19
C GLN A 96 -12.82 21.02 -10.42
N ALA A 97 -12.43 20.54 -11.60
CA ALA A 97 -12.31 19.12 -11.88
C ALA A 97 -11.13 18.47 -11.13
N VAL A 98 -10.01 19.18 -10.94
CA VAL A 98 -8.91 18.71 -10.08
C VAL A 98 -9.39 18.51 -8.65
N GLU A 99 -10.15 19.45 -8.09
CA GLU A 99 -10.80 19.30 -6.78
C GLU A 99 -11.77 18.11 -6.75
N GLY A 100 -12.63 18.00 -7.77
CA GLY A 100 -13.55 16.86 -7.92
C GLY A 100 -12.84 15.51 -8.00
N LEU A 101 -11.68 15.42 -8.66
CA LEU A 101 -10.85 14.21 -8.69
C LEU A 101 -10.33 13.85 -7.29
N VAL A 102 -9.87 14.83 -6.51
CA VAL A 102 -9.38 14.61 -5.14
C VAL A 102 -10.51 14.14 -4.23
N ASP A 103 -11.71 14.67 -4.40
CA ASP A 103 -12.90 14.22 -3.67
C ASP A 103 -13.27 12.78 -4.03
N MET A 104 -13.27 12.44 -5.33
CA MET A 104 -13.51 11.06 -5.77
C MET A 104 -12.42 10.11 -5.30
N GLN A 105 -11.15 10.55 -5.26
CA GLN A 105 -10.04 9.77 -4.71
C GLN A 105 -10.32 9.39 -3.25
N GLN A 106 -10.76 10.35 -2.44
CA GLN A 106 -11.11 10.09 -1.05
C GLN A 106 -12.31 9.17 -0.92
N GLN A 107 -13.38 9.40 -1.69
CA GLN A 107 -14.61 8.63 -1.60
C GLN A 107 -14.40 7.17 -2.03
N LEU A 108 -13.56 6.94 -3.04
CA LEU A 108 -13.28 5.63 -3.60
C LEU A 108 -12.13 4.90 -2.90
N ASP A 109 -11.31 5.63 -2.13
CA ASP A 109 -10.03 5.13 -1.59
C ASP A 109 -9.15 4.53 -2.70
N GLU A 110 -9.11 5.22 -3.85
CA GLU A 110 -8.43 4.79 -5.07
C GLU A 110 -6.98 5.35 -5.07
N HIS A 111 -6.00 4.49 -5.22
CA HIS A 111 -4.58 4.78 -5.07
C HIS A 111 -3.74 4.46 -6.33
N ASN A 112 -4.38 4.10 -7.45
CA ASN A 112 -3.69 3.74 -8.69
C ASN A 112 -3.96 4.75 -9.82
N LEU A 113 -5.20 4.89 -10.27
CA LEU A 113 -5.60 5.67 -11.44
C LEU A 113 -5.60 7.18 -11.16
N ILE A 114 -6.33 7.65 -10.13
CA ILE A 114 -6.46 9.08 -9.82
C ILE A 114 -5.11 9.70 -9.47
N PRO A 115 -4.27 9.11 -8.59
CA PRO A 115 -2.94 9.65 -8.34
C PRO A 115 -2.08 9.72 -9.60
N SER A 116 -2.21 8.74 -10.51
CA SER A 116 -1.46 8.74 -11.77
C SER A 116 -1.89 9.85 -12.71
N ILE A 117 -3.19 10.13 -12.80
CA ILE A 117 -3.75 11.25 -13.58
C ILE A 117 -3.27 12.59 -13.00
N LEU A 118 -3.37 12.77 -11.68
CA LEU A 118 -2.87 13.98 -11.02
C LEU A 118 -1.37 14.17 -11.24
N ALA A 119 -0.57 13.10 -11.10
CA ALA A 119 0.87 13.16 -11.33
C ALA A 119 1.25 13.42 -12.79
N GLN A 120 0.42 13.01 -13.75
CA GLN A 120 0.62 13.32 -15.17
C GLN A 120 0.27 14.78 -15.48
N ALA A 121 -0.77 15.31 -14.82
CA ALA A 121 -1.17 16.71 -14.94
C ALA A 121 -0.25 17.69 -14.19
N TYR A 122 0.58 17.20 -13.27
CA TYR A 122 1.47 18.02 -12.46
C TYR A 122 2.73 18.43 -13.23
N THR A 123 2.60 19.51 -14.01
CA THR A 123 3.69 20.15 -14.75
C THR A 123 4.10 21.47 -14.10
N ASP A 124 5.26 22.03 -14.47
CA ASP A 124 5.76 23.28 -13.88
C ASP A 124 4.81 24.47 -14.14
N ASP A 125 4.17 24.53 -15.31
CA ASP A 125 3.19 25.56 -15.68
C ASP A 125 1.84 25.42 -14.94
N VAL A 126 1.47 24.19 -14.58
CA VAL A 126 0.24 23.90 -13.83
C VAL A 126 0.43 24.12 -12.33
N ARG A 127 1.65 23.90 -11.83
CA ARG A 127 1.99 24.06 -10.40
C ARG A 127 1.58 25.42 -9.87
N ASP A 128 1.90 26.50 -10.59
CA ASP A 128 1.58 27.87 -10.20
C ASP A 128 0.06 28.10 -10.11
N ARG A 129 -0.73 27.41 -10.94
CA ARG A 129 -2.20 27.48 -10.88
C ARG A 129 -2.75 26.71 -9.70
N TRP A 130 -2.19 25.53 -9.39
CA TRP A 130 -2.66 24.68 -8.29
C TRP A 130 -2.45 25.30 -6.91
N VAL A 131 -1.53 26.26 -6.76
CA VAL A 131 -1.37 27.05 -5.53
C VAL A 131 -2.67 27.79 -5.13
N THR A 132 -3.57 28.06 -6.09
CA THR A 132 -4.87 28.70 -5.83
C THR A 132 -5.95 27.75 -5.30
N LEU A 133 -5.71 26.43 -5.33
CA LEU A 133 -6.65 25.45 -4.80
C LEU A 133 -6.78 25.58 -3.27
N PRO A 134 -7.90 25.12 -2.69
CA PRO A 134 -8.03 25.06 -1.24
C PRO A 134 -6.85 24.33 -0.59
N LYS A 135 -6.36 24.85 0.54
CA LYS A 135 -5.15 24.34 1.22
C LYS A 135 -5.17 22.83 1.46
N GLU A 136 -6.31 22.29 1.88
CA GLU A 136 -6.48 20.85 2.14
C GLU A 136 -6.45 20.02 0.84
N VAL A 137 -7.01 20.54 -0.26
CA VAL A 137 -6.98 19.90 -1.59
C VAL A 137 -5.54 19.84 -2.09
N LEU A 138 -4.80 20.96 -2.02
CA LEU A 138 -3.40 21.02 -2.41
C LEU A 138 -2.52 20.08 -1.56
N ALA A 139 -2.75 20.03 -0.24
CA ALA A 139 -2.04 19.11 0.65
C ALA A 139 -2.24 17.63 0.26
N ARG A 140 -3.44 17.27 -0.16
CA ARG A 140 -3.77 15.92 -0.65
C ARG A 140 -3.12 15.63 -1.99
N ILE A 141 -3.18 16.57 -2.93
CA ILE A 141 -2.48 16.45 -4.21
C ILE A 141 -0.99 16.19 -3.97
N ASN A 142 -0.35 16.98 -3.12
CA ASN A 142 1.07 16.80 -2.77
C ASN A 142 1.35 15.39 -2.24
N TYR A 143 0.49 14.86 -1.36
CA TYR A 143 0.59 13.48 -0.88
C TYR A 143 0.41 12.43 -2.00
N LEU A 144 -0.60 12.58 -2.85
CA LEU A 144 -0.92 11.62 -3.92
C LEU A 144 0.15 11.62 -5.02
N VAL A 145 0.56 12.79 -5.49
CA VAL A 145 1.63 12.94 -6.48
C VAL A 145 2.96 12.49 -5.88
N GLY A 146 3.26 12.86 -4.62
CA GLY A 146 4.45 12.38 -3.91
C GLY A 146 4.51 10.86 -3.80
N THR A 147 3.36 10.20 -3.62
CA THR A 147 3.25 8.73 -3.65
C THR A 147 3.61 8.16 -5.02
N VAL A 148 3.15 8.78 -6.11
CA VAL A 148 3.51 8.34 -7.48
C VAL A 148 4.99 8.59 -7.78
N SER A 149 5.53 9.74 -7.38
CA SER A 149 6.96 10.06 -7.53
C SER A 149 7.84 9.07 -6.78
N GLN A 150 7.49 8.71 -5.54
CA GLN A 150 8.19 7.66 -4.79
C GLN A 150 8.17 6.31 -5.53
N ARG A 151 7.01 5.89 -6.05
CA ARG A 151 6.89 4.62 -6.80
C ARG A 151 7.72 4.63 -8.09
N LYS A 152 7.87 5.79 -8.73
CA LYS A 152 8.72 6.01 -9.91
C LYS A 152 10.19 6.28 -9.55
N SER A 153 10.59 6.14 -8.28
CA SER A 153 11.94 6.41 -7.78
C SER A 153 12.43 7.85 -8.01
N ARG A 154 11.51 8.80 -8.17
CA ARG A 154 11.78 10.25 -8.24
C ARG A 154 11.80 10.83 -6.84
N PHE A 155 12.82 10.48 -6.08
CA PHE A 155 12.83 10.70 -4.64
C PHE A 155 12.90 12.17 -4.22
N GLU A 156 13.63 13.01 -4.95
CA GLU A 156 13.70 14.45 -4.64
C GLU A 156 12.36 15.17 -4.89
N GLU A 157 11.67 14.82 -5.97
CA GLU A 157 10.32 15.32 -6.24
C GLU A 157 9.35 14.86 -5.14
N ALA A 158 9.40 13.57 -4.75
CA ALA A 158 8.60 13.04 -3.67
C ALA A 158 8.87 13.76 -2.35
N ARG A 159 10.15 13.98 -2.01
CA ARG A 159 10.57 14.73 -0.82
C ARG A 159 9.95 16.12 -0.81
N ALA A 160 10.14 16.90 -1.87
CA ALA A 160 9.67 18.28 -1.96
C ALA A 160 8.14 18.37 -1.80
N LEU A 161 7.39 17.48 -2.46
CA LEU A 161 5.93 17.41 -2.36
C LEU A 161 5.48 17.07 -0.93
N LEU A 162 6.09 16.06 -0.31
CA LEU A 162 5.69 15.58 1.02
C LEU A 162 6.07 16.58 2.13
N GLU A 163 7.19 17.28 1.98
CA GLU A 163 7.59 18.37 2.89
C GLU A 163 6.62 19.56 2.83
N ALA A 164 6.06 19.83 1.65
CA ALA A 164 5.08 20.91 1.43
C ALA A 164 3.69 20.64 2.05
N VAL A 165 3.44 19.45 2.61
CA VAL A 165 2.17 19.13 3.28
C VAL A 165 2.11 19.81 4.66
N PRO A 166 1.13 20.71 4.89
CA PRO A 166 0.98 21.44 6.16
C PRO A 166 0.64 20.55 7.36
N GLN A 167 1.10 20.93 8.56
CA GLN A 167 0.89 20.17 9.81
C GLN A 167 -0.59 20.03 10.21
N ASP A 168 -1.42 21.00 9.84
CA ASP A 168 -2.85 21.04 10.12
C ASP A 168 -3.70 20.27 9.09
N SER A 169 -3.09 19.76 8.01
CA SER A 169 -3.80 18.94 7.02
C SER A 169 -4.12 17.54 7.55
N ARG A 170 -5.25 16.97 7.12
CA ARG A 170 -5.67 15.62 7.54
C ARG A 170 -4.76 14.52 7.00
N VAL A 171 -4.00 14.77 5.94
CA VAL A 171 -3.03 13.81 5.36
C VAL A 171 -1.62 13.93 5.94
N TYR A 172 -1.37 14.83 6.91
CA TYR A 172 -0.02 15.12 7.39
C TYR A 172 0.76 13.88 7.89
N ALA A 173 0.19 13.02 8.73
CA ALA A 173 0.86 11.79 9.20
C ALA A 173 1.19 10.86 8.05
N LYS A 174 0.27 10.65 7.10
CA LYS A 174 0.54 9.81 5.92
C LYS A 174 1.70 10.38 5.10
N SER A 175 1.74 11.70 4.92
CA SER A 175 2.81 12.38 4.21
C SER A 175 4.15 12.30 4.95
N ARG A 176 4.17 12.45 6.28
CA ARG A 176 5.40 12.30 7.08
C ARG A 176 5.90 10.87 7.13
N TYR A 177 5.00 9.90 7.19
CA TYR A 177 5.37 8.49 7.04
C TYR A 177 6.04 8.24 5.69
N LEU A 178 5.40 8.66 4.59
CA LEU A 178 5.96 8.47 3.25
C LEU A 178 7.27 9.23 3.05
N LEU A 179 7.39 10.44 3.62
CA LEU A 179 8.63 11.21 3.61
C LEU A 179 9.76 10.43 4.31
N GLY A 180 9.51 9.86 5.48
CA GLY A 180 10.50 9.01 6.15
C GLY A 180 10.90 7.80 5.32
N VAL A 181 9.96 7.16 4.63
CA VAL A 181 10.25 6.05 3.69
C VAL A 181 11.11 6.50 2.52
N VAL A 182 10.83 7.67 1.94
CA VAL A 182 11.60 8.25 0.84
C VAL A 182 13.03 8.54 1.27
N LEU A 183 13.21 9.23 2.41
CA LEU A 183 14.51 9.62 2.93
C LEU A 183 15.35 8.41 3.35
N ALA A 184 14.71 7.35 3.86
CA ALA A 184 15.36 6.10 4.22
C ALA A 184 15.52 5.14 3.02
N ASP A 185 15.23 5.52 1.77
CA ASP A 185 15.43 4.62 0.62
C ASP A 185 16.93 4.60 0.23
N PRO A 186 17.59 3.42 0.15
CA PRO A 186 19.00 3.34 -0.26
C PRO A 186 19.28 3.89 -1.67
N ARG A 187 18.24 4.01 -2.51
CA ARG A 187 18.34 4.52 -3.89
C ARG A 187 18.17 6.04 -3.96
N PHE A 188 17.98 6.72 -2.83
CA PHE A 188 17.90 8.17 -2.79
C PHE A 188 19.22 8.78 -3.34
N PRO A 189 19.17 9.75 -4.27
CA PRO A 189 20.35 10.34 -4.90
C PRO A 189 21.06 11.34 -3.95
N GLY A 190 21.45 10.89 -2.76
CA GLY A 190 22.20 11.71 -1.80
C GLY A 190 23.66 11.84 -2.18
N ARG A 191 24.31 12.94 -1.80
CA ARG A 191 25.77 13.07 -1.93
C ARG A 191 26.48 12.09 -0.98
N PRO A 192 27.71 11.66 -1.27
CA PRO A 192 28.50 10.87 -0.33
C PRO A 192 28.55 11.55 1.05
N GLY A 193 28.13 10.83 2.10
CA GLY A 193 28.05 11.33 3.48
C GLY A 193 26.69 11.86 3.93
N GLU A 194 25.75 12.12 3.00
CA GLU A 194 24.40 12.63 3.34
C GLU A 194 23.47 11.57 3.94
N SER A 195 23.80 10.27 3.84
CA SER A 195 22.95 9.18 4.36
C SER A 195 22.66 9.33 5.86
N SER A 196 23.62 9.80 6.65
CA SER A 196 23.41 10.02 8.09
C SER A 196 22.40 11.14 8.39
N VAL A 197 22.39 12.17 7.54
CA VAL A 197 21.45 13.30 7.63
C VAL A 197 20.06 12.84 7.18
N LEU A 198 19.98 12.10 6.06
CA LEU A 198 18.73 11.54 5.57
C LEU A 198 18.09 10.57 6.56
N ASP A 199 18.89 9.72 7.21
CA ASP A 199 18.41 8.81 8.27
C ASP A 199 17.88 9.60 9.47
N LYS A 200 18.57 10.68 9.88
CA LYS A 200 18.10 11.55 10.96
C LYS A 200 16.78 12.24 10.61
N ASP A 201 16.65 12.73 9.38
CA ASP A 201 15.42 13.37 8.90
C ASP A 201 14.28 12.34 8.77
N ALA A 202 14.59 11.10 8.37
CA ALA A 202 13.64 10.00 8.34
C ALA A 202 13.14 9.64 9.74
N LEU A 203 14.04 9.53 10.73
CA LEU A 203 13.67 9.34 12.14
C LEU A 203 12.75 10.47 12.64
N ALA A 204 13.08 11.72 12.30
CA ALA A 204 12.26 12.87 12.69
C ALA A 204 10.86 12.79 12.05
N ALA A 205 10.78 12.40 10.78
CA ALA A 205 9.52 12.22 10.08
C ALA A 205 8.65 11.12 10.71
N PHE A 206 9.22 9.96 11.04
CA PHE A 206 8.48 8.89 11.71
C PHE A 206 8.05 9.27 13.13
N ASN A 207 8.90 9.95 13.90
CA ASN A 207 8.52 10.44 15.23
C ASN A 207 7.40 11.49 15.18
N ALA A 208 7.35 12.33 14.14
CA ALA A 208 6.24 13.26 13.92
C ALA A 208 4.91 12.52 13.70
N VAL A 209 4.92 11.34 13.06
CA VAL A 209 3.73 10.48 12.94
C VAL A 209 3.27 9.96 14.30
N LEU A 210 4.20 9.54 15.16
CA LEU A 210 3.88 9.05 16.50
C LEU A 210 3.31 10.15 17.41
N ALA A 211 3.78 11.40 17.22
CA ALA A 211 3.30 12.57 17.94
C ALA A 211 2.02 13.20 17.34
N ALA A 212 1.57 12.73 16.18
CA ALA A 212 0.40 13.27 15.50
C ALA A 212 -0.89 13.05 16.33
N LYS A 213 -1.74 14.08 16.35
CA LYS A 213 -3.01 14.10 17.09
C LYS A 213 -4.16 13.52 16.25
N GLU A 214 -5.22 13.13 16.93
CA GLU A 214 -6.47 12.65 16.33
C GLU A 214 -7.04 13.64 15.28
N GLY A 215 -7.79 13.12 14.30
CA GLY A 215 -8.35 13.88 13.17
C GLY A 215 -7.65 13.66 11.83
N GLN A 216 -6.46 13.04 11.85
CA GLN A 216 -5.71 12.65 10.65
C GLN A 216 -6.24 11.34 10.05
N LEU A 217 -6.14 11.21 8.72
CA LEU A 217 -6.62 10.04 7.98
C LEU A 217 -5.79 8.80 8.32
N ASP A 218 -6.47 7.72 8.72
CA ASP A 218 -5.89 6.42 9.08
C ASP A 218 -4.75 6.47 10.12
N LEU A 219 -4.80 7.47 11.01
CA LEU A 219 -3.72 7.79 11.94
C LEU A 219 -3.14 6.56 12.66
N ARG A 220 -3.99 5.69 13.23
CA ARG A 220 -3.55 4.49 13.96
C ARG A 220 -2.76 3.53 13.06
N ALA A 221 -3.26 3.27 11.85
CA ALA A 221 -2.57 2.41 10.90
C ALA A 221 -1.24 3.04 10.46
N THR A 222 -1.18 4.36 10.28
CA THR A 222 0.04 5.08 9.93
C THR A 222 1.06 5.10 11.08
N GLN A 223 0.60 5.21 12.33
CA GLN A 223 1.47 5.10 13.51
C GLN A 223 2.12 3.72 13.64
N HIS A 224 1.36 2.64 13.39
CA HIS A 224 1.92 1.31 13.43
C HIS A 224 2.94 1.09 12.30
N LEU A 225 2.68 1.60 11.09
CA LEU A 225 3.66 1.59 10.00
C LEU A 225 4.93 2.38 10.35
N ALA A 226 4.79 3.54 11.00
CA ALA A 226 5.93 4.33 11.44
C ALA A 226 6.79 3.57 12.48
N LEU A 227 6.18 2.78 13.38
CA LEU A 227 6.92 1.91 14.31
C LEU A 227 7.72 0.82 13.58
N ILE A 228 7.11 0.15 12.59
CA ILE A 228 7.83 -0.81 11.73
C ILE A 228 8.99 -0.12 11.01
N ALA A 229 8.75 1.06 10.42
CA ALA A 229 9.77 1.78 9.68
C ALA A 229 10.92 2.30 10.56
N LEU A 230 10.63 2.73 11.79
CA LEU A 230 11.65 3.02 12.80
C LEU A 230 12.51 1.79 13.07
N GLY A 231 11.89 0.63 13.30
CA GLY A 231 12.60 -0.63 13.51
C GLY A 231 13.55 -0.96 12.35
N ARG A 232 13.10 -0.82 11.11
CA ARG A 232 13.90 -1.07 9.90
C ARG A 232 15.08 -0.11 9.77
N LEU A 233 14.86 1.16 10.09
CA LEU A 233 15.89 2.18 10.03
C LEU A 233 16.97 1.97 11.09
N HIS A 234 16.58 1.68 12.34
CA HIS A 234 17.51 1.30 13.40
C HIS A 234 18.28 0.02 13.05
N TYR A 235 17.60 -1.00 12.52
CA TYR A 235 18.24 -2.25 12.12
C TYR A 235 19.33 -2.01 11.06
N ARG A 236 19.04 -1.20 10.03
CA ARG A 236 20.02 -0.86 8.99
C ARG A 236 21.25 -0.15 9.55
N ARG A 237 21.05 0.68 10.58
CA ARG A 237 22.12 1.43 11.25
C ARG A 237 22.92 0.59 12.25
N GLY A 238 22.59 -0.70 12.42
CA GLY A 238 23.22 -1.58 13.40
C GLY A 238 22.72 -1.37 14.83
N GLU A 239 21.68 -0.56 15.03
CA GLU A 239 21.09 -0.23 16.32
C GLU A 239 20.03 -1.27 16.70
N TYR A 240 20.46 -2.53 16.84
CA TYR A 240 19.53 -3.66 16.94
C TYR A 240 18.63 -3.63 18.19
N ALA A 241 19.14 -3.11 19.31
CA ALA A 241 18.35 -2.92 20.52
C ALA A 241 17.20 -1.92 20.32
N ASP A 242 17.47 -0.78 19.68
CA ASP A 242 16.45 0.22 19.37
C ASP A 242 15.46 -0.30 18.30
N ALA A 243 15.96 -1.09 17.35
CA ALA A 243 15.10 -1.77 16.38
C ALA A 243 14.11 -2.71 17.07
N SER A 244 14.59 -3.56 17.98
CA SER A 244 13.76 -4.47 18.77
C SER A 244 12.72 -3.70 19.59
N ALA A 245 13.13 -2.63 20.28
CA ALA A 245 12.24 -1.78 21.06
C ALA A 245 11.15 -1.11 20.19
N ALA A 246 11.46 -0.71 18.96
CA ALA A 246 10.48 -0.15 18.03
C ALA A 246 9.43 -1.20 17.59
N TYR A 247 9.86 -2.41 17.24
CA TYR A 247 8.94 -3.49 16.86
C TYR A 247 8.04 -3.94 18.01
N GLU A 248 8.56 -3.99 19.24
CA GLU A 248 7.78 -4.36 20.44
C GLU A 248 6.68 -3.35 20.78
N ARG A 249 6.82 -2.10 20.34
CA ARG A 249 5.80 -1.07 20.52
C ARG A 249 4.62 -1.20 19.56
N VAL A 250 4.75 -2.03 18.51
CA VAL A 250 3.63 -2.31 17.59
C VAL A 250 2.55 -3.07 18.37
N PRO A 251 1.30 -2.56 18.44
CA PRO A 251 0.28 -3.20 19.26
C PRO A 251 -0.01 -4.63 18.82
N ARG A 252 -0.15 -5.53 19.81
CA ARG A 252 -0.55 -6.93 19.58
C ARG A 252 -1.88 -6.98 18.83
N TYR A 253 -2.00 -7.95 17.94
CA TYR A 253 -3.16 -8.15 17.05
C TYR A 253 -3.47 -6.97 16.11
N SER A 254 -2.60 -5.98 16.00
CA SER A 254 -2.69 -5.04 14.89
C SER A 254 -2.39 -5.75 13.57
N ARG A 255 -2.84 -5.16 12.45
CA ARG A 255 -2.66 -5.73 11.11
C ARG A 255 -1.20 -5.92 10.67
N TYR A 256 -0.24 -5.37 11.41
CA TYR A 256 1.19 -5.44 11.11
C TYR A 256 1.98 -6.17 12.20
N TRP A 257 1.30 -6.77 13.17
CA TRP A 257 1.95 -7.35 14.33
C TRP A 257 2.75 -8.62 13.99
N ASP A 258 2.26 -9.42 13.06
CA ASP A 258 2.98 -10.57 12.51
C ASP A 258 4.30 -10.13 11.85
N GLN A 259 4.25 -9.07 11.05
CA GLN A 259 5.44 -8.47 10.45
C GLN A 259 6.40 -7.92 11.51
N ALA A 260 5.87 -7.27 12.57
CA ALA A 260 6.69 -6.79 13.68
C ALA A 260 7.40 -7.93 14.41
N LEU A 261 6.70 -9.02 14.71
CA LEU A 261 7.27 -10.20 15.36
C LEU A 261 8.39 -10.82 14.52
N PHE A 262 8.15 -10.93 13.21
CA PHE A 262 9.12 -11.47 12.27
C PHE A 262 10.39 -10.60 12.17
N GLU A 263 10.24 -9.31 11.92
CA GLU A 263 11.38 -8.39 11.82
C GLU A 263 12.11 -8.20 13.17
N ASN A 264 11.39 -8.31 14.30
CA ASN A 264 12.00 -8.35 15.62
C ASN A 264 12.85 -9.61 15.83
N GLY A 265 12.45 -10.75 15.25
CA GLY A 265 13.28 -11.97 15.23
C GLY A 265 14.68 -11.71 14.67
N PHE A 266 14.76 -10.99 13.54
CA PHE A 266 16.03 -10.59 12.95
C PHE A 266 16.80 -9.61 13.84
N ALA A 267 16.14 -8.57 14.35
CA ALA A 267 16.79 -7.60 15.23
C ALA A 267 17.39 -8.26 16.47
N ARG A 268 16.64 -9.15 17.13
CA ARG A 268 17.12 -9.90 18.30
C ARG A 268 18.24 -10.88 17.95
N PHE A 269 18.15 -11.55 16.80
CA PHE A 269 19.23 -12.43 16.33
C PHE A 269 20.55 -11.66 16.14
N GLN A 270 20.51 -10.51 15.47
CA GLN A 270 21.69 -9.66 15.27
C GLN A 270 22.21 -9.05 16.58
N ASN A 271 21.32 -8.85 17.57
CA ASN A 271 21.69 -8.42 18.90
C ASN A 271 22.16 -9.58 19.81
N GLU A 272 22.43 -10.76 19.25
CA GLU A 272 22.82 -12.00 19.95
C GLU A 272 21.79 -12.50 21.01
N ASP A 273 20.57 -11.95 21.02
CA ASP A 273 19.46 -12.44 21.82
C ASP A 273 18.75 -13.60 21.10
N PHE A 274 19.47 -14.71 20.95
CA PHE A 274 18.94 -15.91 20.28
C PHE A 274 17.68 -16.45 20.96
N GLY A 275 17.59 -16.33 22.28
CA GLY A 275 16.44 -16.77 23.07
C GLY A 275 15.20 -15.94 22.79
N GLY A 276 15.35 -14.62 22.74
CA GLY A 276 14.29 -13.71 22.34
C GLY A 276 13.94 -13.82 20.86
N ALA A 277 14.91 -14.08 19.98
CA ALA A 277 14.67 -14.30 18.55
C ALA A 277 13.77 -15.52 18.32
N LEU A 278 14.10 -16.66 18.92
CA LEU A 278 13.25 -17.86 18.86
C LEU A 278 11.88 -17.63 19.51
N GLY A 279 11.81 -16.83 20.57
CA GLY A 279 10.55 -16.42 21.19
C GLY A 279 9.63 -15.67 20.22
N SER A 280 10.17 -14.67 19.51
CA SER A 280 9.45 -13.93 18.47
C SER A 280 8.97 -14.84 17.34
N LEU A 281 9.82 -15.76 16.88
CA LEU A 281 9.49 -16.72 15.82
C LEU A 281 8.46 -17.76 16.29
N GLN A 282 8.52 -18.21 17.55
CA GLN A 282 7.53 -19.13 18.12
C GLN A 282 6.14 -18.50 18.14
N ALA A 283 6.04 -17.20 18.41
CA ALA A 283 4.77 -16.49 18.37
C ALA A 283 4.11 -16.56 16.97
N LEU A 284 4.90 -16.54 15.90
CA LEU A 284 4.43 -16.67 14.51
C LEU A 284 3.91 -18.07 14.16
N HIS A 285 4.27 -19.09 14.93
CA HIS A 285 3.80 -20.45 14.73
C HIS A 285 2.53 -20.79 15.52
N ALA A 286 1.94 -19.80 16.19
CA ALA A 286 0.71 -19.98 16.94
C ALA A 286 -0.51 -20.23 16.02
N PRO A 287 -1.56 -20.94 16.47
CA PRO A 287 -2.70 -21.36 15.63
C PRO A 287 -3.42 -20.24 14.89
N GLN A 288 -3.46 -19.03 15.45
CA GLN A 288 -4.07 -17.87 14.76
C GLN A 288 -3.31 -17.42 13.51
N PHE A 289 -2.03 -17.81 13.38
CA PHE A 289 -1.23 -17.59 12.19
C PHE A 289 -1.20 -18.83 11.28
N THR A 290 -1.98 -19.87 11.58
CA THR A 290 -2.09 -21.04 10.70
C THR A 290 -2.57 -20.63 9.32
N GLY A 291 -1.75 -20.92 8.31
CA GLY A 291 -1.99 -20.50 6.93
C GLY A 291 -1.38 -19.14 6.57
N ALA A 292 -0.56 -18.54 7.42
CA ALA A 292 0.29 -17.42 7.04
C ALA A 292 1.44 -17.91 6.13
N PHE A 293 1.73 -17.15 5.08
CA PHE A 293 2.88 -17.42 4.20
C PHE A 293 4.12 -16.71 4.75
N GLN A 294 4.90 -17.44 5.57
CA GLN A 294 6.10 -16.91 6.24
C GLN A 294 7.28 -17.91 6.17
N PRO A 295 7.72 -18.33 4.95
CA PRO A 295 8.79 -19.32 4.78
C PRO A 295 10.11 -18.90 5.44
N GLU A 296 10.44 -17.61 5.35
CA GLU A 296 11.68 -17.05 5.91
C GLU A 296 11.78 -17.22 7.45
N SER A 297 10.65 -17.31 8.16
CA SER A 297 10.66 -17.51 9.61
C SER A 297 11.33 -18.83 10.00
N TRP A 298 11.21 -19.87 9.16
CA TRP A 298 11.84 -21.17 9.36
C TRP A 298 13.34 -21.13 9.07
N ILE A 299 13.75 -20.39 8.04
CA ILE A 299 15.16 -20.21 7.70
C ILE A 299 15.88 -19.44 8.80
N LEU A 300 15.28 -18.36 9.31
CA LEU A 300 15.84 -17.63 10.44
C LEU A 300 15.90 -18.52 11.69
N LYS A 301 14.86 -19.31 11.98
CA LYS A 301 14.85 -20.26 13.10
C LYS A 301 15.99 -21.28 13.00
N ALA A 302 16.19 -21.87 11.82
CA ALA A 302 17.29 -22.80 11.56
C ALA A 302 18.65 -22.08 11.72
N THR A 303 18.76 -20.84 11.25
CA THR A 303 19.97 -20.02 11.41
C THR A 303 20.28 -19.79 12.89
N VAL A 304 19.29 -19.43 13.71
CA VAL A 304 19.49 -19.23 15.16
C VAL A 304 19.98 -20.51 15.84
N TYR A 305 19.43 -21.68 15.48
CA TYR A 305 19.89 -22.97 15.99
C TYR A 305 21.31 -23.30 15.53
N TYR A 306 21.63 -23.03 14.26
CA TYR A 306 22.96 -23.23 13.69
C TYR A 306 24.02 -22.41 14.44
N TYR A 307 23.79 -21.12 14.67
CA TYR A 307 24.69 -20.26 15.45
C TYR A 307 24.80 -20.66 16.93
N SER A 308 23.83 -21.42 17.44
CA SER A 308 23.87 -22.01 18.79
C SER A 308 24.51 -23.41 18.80
N CYS A 309 24.99 -23.89 17.65
CA CYS A 309 25.47 -25.25 17.39
C CYS A 309 24.48 -26.33 17.83
N LEU A 310 23.19 -26.12 17.58
CA LEU A 310 22.10 -27.05 17.87
C LEU A 310 21.71 -27.78 16.59
N TYR A 311 22.57 -28.69 16.12
CA TYR A 311 22.51 -29.23 14.76
C TYR A 311 21.32 -30.19 14.54
N ASP A 312 20.88 -30.92 15.56
CA ASP A 312 19.67 -31.76 15.50
C ASP A 312 18.41 -30.89 15.33
N GLU A 313 18.35 -29.74 16.01
CA GLU A 313 17.29 -28.75 15.90
C GLU A 313 17.30 -28.05 14.52
N VAL A 314 18.48 -27.79 13.93
CA VAL A 314 18.60 -27.31 12.56
C VAL A 314 17.97 -28.30 11.59
N LYS A 315 18.39 -29.58 11.62
CA LYS A 315 17.86 -30.62 10.72
C LYS A 315 16.35 -30.76 10.85
N THR A 316 15.83 -30.76 12.08
CA THR A 316 14.39 -30.85 12.34
C THR A 316 13.63 -29.64 11.78
N THR A 317 14.17 -28.44 11.95
CA THR A 317 13.55 -27.20 11.46
C THR A 317 13.53 -27.15 9.93
N LEU A 318 14.61 -27.57 9.28
CA LEU A 318 14.70 -27.59 7.81
C LEU A 318 13.83 -28.69 7.18
N ALA A 319 13.69 -29.85 7.83
CA ALA A 319 12.74 -30.87 7.38
C ALA A 319 11.28 -30.38 7.44
N ALA A 320 10.91 -29.65 8.49
CA ALA A 320 9.58 -29.05 8.60
C ALA A 320 9.34 -27.95 7.55
N PHE A 321 10.39 -27.19 7.19
CA PHE A 321 10.33 -26.25 6.07
C PHE A 321 10.04 -26.96 4.75
N ASP A 322 10.75 -28.05 4.43
CA ASP A 322 10.56 -28.79 3.17
C ASP A 322 9.15 -29.38 3.08
N GLU A 323 8.66 -29.99 4.17
CA GLU A 323 7.32 -30.58 4.23
C GLU A 323 6.24 -29.53 3.97
N LEU A 324 6.41 -28.33 4.52
CA LEU A 324 5.42 -27.26 4.40
C LEU A 324 5.50 -26.54 3.05
N TYR A 325 6.69 -26.20 2.58
CA TYR A 325 6.88 -25.27 1.45
C TYR A 325 7.29 -25.94 0.14
N GLY A 326 7.94 -27.10 0.17
CA GLY A 326 8.33 -27.83 -1.04
C GLY A 326 7.14 -28.09 -1.98
N PRO A 327 6.00 -28.62 -1.49
CA PRO A 327 4.81 -28.80 -2.32
C PRO A 327 4.22 -27.50 -2.85
N MET A 328 4.42 -26.37 -2.15
CA MET A 328 3.89 -25.07 -2.58
C MET A 328 4.70 -24.51 -3.75
N GLU A 329 6.02 -24.68 -3.74
CA GLU A 329 6.91 -24.25 -4.82
C GLU A 329 6.49 -24.88 -6.16
N THR A 330 6.31 -26.20 -6.19
CA THR A 330 5.84 -26.94 -7.38
C THR A 330 4.45 -26.48 -7.84
N GLN A 331 3.56 -26.13 -6.91
CA GLN A 331 2.21 -25.65 -7.26
C GLN A 331 2.21 -24.23 -7.85
N LEU A 332 3.23 -23.41 -7.59
CA LEU A 332 3.32 -22.05 -8.13
C LEU A 332 3.93 -21.99 -9.53
N GLU A 333 4.77 -22.96 -9.90
CA GLU A 333 5.49 -23.01 -11.18
C GLU A 333 4.61 -22.72 -12.42
N PRO A 334 3.39 -23.27 -12.56
CA PRO A 334 2.55 -23.00 -13.74
C PRO A 334 2.07 -21.55 -13.88
N PHE A 335 2.22 -20.73 -12.83
CA PHE A 335 1.69 -19.37 -12.76
C PHE A 335 2.77 -18.28 -12.81
N THR A 336 4.05 -18.65 -12.88
CA THR A 336 5.17 -17.71 -12.88
C THR A 336 5.63 -17.30 -14.29
N GLY A 337 5.23 -18.04 -15.32
CA GLY A 337 5.59 -17.78 -16.72
C GLY A 337 5.22 -16.38 -17.22
N GLU A 338 5.98 -15.86 -18.18
CA GLU A 338 5.70 -14.55 -18.79
C GLU A 338 4.42 -14.56 -19.63
N ASP A 339 4.09 -15.71 -20.23
CA ASP A 339 2.94 -15.89 -21.12
C ASP A 339 1.60 -16.00 -20.39
N VAL A 340 1.58 -16.02 -19.06
CA VAL A 340 0.33 -16.11 -18.29
C VAL A 340 -0.48 -14.83 -18.46
N PRO A 341 -1.70 -14.87 -19.03
CA PRO A 341 -2.51 -13.68 -19.24
C PRO A 341 -2.76 -12.92 -17.94
N LEU A 342 -2.68 -11.59 -17.97
CA LEU A 342 -2.85 -10.74 -16.78
C LEU A 342 -4.22 -10.93 -16.11
N VAL A 343 -5.29 -11.03 -16.91
CA VAL A 343 -6.64 -11.29 -16.39
C VAL A 343 -6.72 -12.66 -15.70
N GLN A 344 -6.05 -13.69 -16.25
CA GLN A 344 -5.98 -14.99 -15.61
C GLN A 344 -5.23 -14.92 -14.27
N SER A 345 -4.12 -14.18 -14.22
CA SER A 345 -3.36 -13.94 -12.99
C SER A 345 -4.23 -13.25 -11.93
N PHE A 346 -5.04 -12.26 -12.32
CA PHE A 346 -5.97 -11.61 -11.40
C PHE A 346 -7.06 -12.56 -10.91
N ASN A 347 -7.61 -13.41 -11.78
CA ASN A 347 -8.65 -14.38 -11.41
C ASN A 347 -8.17 -15.41 -10.37
N LEU A 348 -6.85 -15.68 -10.29
CA LEU A 348 -6.27 -16.53 -9.24
C LEU A 348 -6.40 -15.93 -7.84
N VAL A 349 -6.45 -14.60 -7.72
CA VAL A 349 -6.50 -13.89 -6.44
C VAL A 349 -7.86 -13.27 -6.14
N ALA A 350 -8.65 -12.96 -7.18
CA ALA A 350 -9.93 -12.29 -7.06
C ALA A 350 -11.04 -13.16 -6.42
N ALA A 351 -10.95 -14.49 -6.57
CA ALA A 351 -11.85 -15.44 -5.93
C ALA A 351 -11.04 -16.57 -5.29
N GLU A 352 -11.62 -17.29 -4.32
CA GLU A 352 -10.94 -18.43 -3.72
C GLU A 352 -10.70 -19.50 -4.79
N ASN A 353 -9.43 -19.77 -5.06
CA ASN A 353 -9.02 -20.67 -6.10
C ASN A 353 -8.18 -21.80 -5.50
N ARG A 354 -8.66 -23.04 -5.64
CA ARG A 354 -7.96 -24.25 -5.18
C ARG A 354 -6.67 -24.55 -5.95
N ARG A 355 -6.34 -23.77 -6.97
CA ARG A 355 -5.09 -23.89 -7.75
C ARG A 355 -3.88 -23.27 -7.07
N LEU A 356 -4.08 -22.30 -6.18
CA LEU A 356 -2.98 -21.73 -5.39
C LEU A 356 -2.96 -22.37 -4.00
N PRO A 357 -1.77 -22.66 -3.43
CA PRO A 357 -1.67 -23.05 -2.03
C PRO A 357 -2.37 -22.02 -1.15
N ARG A 358 -3.21 -22.48 -0.22
CA ARG A 358 -4.02 -21.59 0.64
C ARG A 358 -3.19 -20.49 1.33
N PRO A 359 -2.00 -20.76 1.89
CA PRO A 359 -1.21 -19.70 2.52
C PRO A 359 -0.77 -18.61 1.54
N VAL A 360 -0.32 -19.00 0.35
CA VAL A 360 0.07 -18.08 -0.71
C VAL A 360 -1.14 -17.27 -1.17
N TYR A 361 -2.28 -17.92 -1.41
CA TYR A 361 -3.52 -17.25 -1.77
C TYR A 361 -3.93 -16.17 -0.77
N LEU A 362 -3.92 -16.49 0.53
CA LEU A 362 -4.27 -15.54 1.59
C LEU A 362 -3.29 -14.36 1.64
N TRP A 363 -1.99 -14.63 1.48
CA TRP A 363 -0.95 -13.58 1.43
C TRP A 363 -1.09 -12.66 0.22
N LEU A 364 -1.41 -13.21 -0.96
CA LEU A 364 -1.69 -12.43 -2.17
C LEU A 364 -2.96 -11.59 -1.98
N ARG A 365 -4.05 -12.19 -1.51
CA ARG A 365 -5.34 -11.51 -1.32
C ARG A 365 -5.29 -10.45 -0.23
N ASN A 366 -4.42 -10.58 0.76
CA ASN A 366 -4.25 -9.56 1.80
C ASN A 366 -3.44 -8.34 1.33
N ASN A 367 -2.87 -8.36 0.11
CA ASN A 367 -2.18 -7.20 -0.44
C ASN A 367 -3.13 -6.02 -0.64
N GLU A 368 -2.80 -4.86 -0.06
CA GLU A 368 -3.67 -3.69 -0.05
C GLU A 368 -4.05 -3.21 -1.45
N ARG A 369 -3.11 -3.21 -2.40
CA ARG A 369 -3.35 -2.75 -3.78
C ARG A 369 -4.24 -3.72 -4.56
N ILE A 370 -4.13 -5.03 -4.31
CA ILE A 370 -5.02 -6.03 -4.91
C ILE A 370 -6.43 -5.86 -4.34
N ARG A 371 -6.57 -5.71 -3.02
CA ARG A 371 -7.88 -5.47 -2.37
C ARG A 371 -8.55 -4.19 -2.89
N GLU A 372 -7.77 -3.14 -3.09
CA GLU A 372 -8.24 -1.88 -3.65
C GLU A 372 -8.81 -2.06 -5.06
N VAL A 373 -8.10 -2.75 -5.95
CA VAL A 373 -8.58 -3.07 -7.30
C VAL A 373 -9.89 -3.87 -7.23
N MET A 374 -10.00 -4.84 -6.33
CA MET A 374 -11.22 -5.61 -6.13
C MET A 374 -12.41 -4.73 -5.68
N ARG A 375 -12.19 -3.83 -4.71
CA ARG A 375 -13.23 -2.87 -4.27
C ARG A 375 -13.66 -1.95 -5.40
N MET A 376 -12.72 -1.46 -6.21
CA MET A 376 -13.01 -0.61 -7.36
C MET A 376 -13.81 -1.34 -8.43
N LEU A 377 -13.47 -2.59 -8.75
CA LEU A 377 -14.22 -3.41 -9.69
C LEU A 377 -15.66 -3.66 -9.19
N GLU A 378 -15.84 -3.94 -7.90
CA GLU A 378 -17.17 -4.07 -7.31
C GLU A 378 -17.96 -2.75 -7.44
N ARG A 379 -17.31 -1.59 -7.22
CA ARG A 379 -17.96 -0.29 -7.40
C ARG A 379 -18.40 -0.06 -8.85
N VAL A 380 -17.53 -0.37 -9.81
CA VAL A 380 -17.85 -0.28 -11.24
C VAL A 380 -19.05 -1.16 -11.59
N ASP A 381 -19.07 -2.42 -11.15
CA ASP A 381 -20.16 -3.35 -11.43
C ASP A 381 -21.48 -2.92 -10.73
N ASN A 382 -21.40 -2.25 -9.56
CA ASN A 382 -22.56 -1.64 -8.90
C ASN A 382 -23.14 -0.48 -9.70
N GLU A 383 -22.29 0.43 -10.20
CA GLU A 383 -22.73 1.59 -10.98
C GLU A 383 -23.33 1.19 -12.34
N LYS A 384 -22.73 0.21 -13.02
CA LYS A 384 -23.29 -0.37 -14.25
C LYS A 384 -24.70 -0.93 -14.02
N ARG A 385 -24.91 -1.66 -12.91
CA ARG A 385 -26.24 -2.16 -12.54
C ARG A 385 -27.22 -1.04 -12.22
N ALA A 386 -26.76 0.02 -11.54
CA ALA A 386 -27.58 1.19 -11.24
C ALA A 386 -28.02 1.91 -12.53
N LEU A 387 -27.15 2.05 -13.52
CA LEU A 387 -27.47 2.65 -14.82
C LEU A 387 -28.41 1.78 -15.66
N ALA A 388 -28.23 0.46 -15.65
CA ALA A 388 -29.07 -0.49 -16.40
C ALA A 388 -30.51 -0.60 -15.88
N ASN A 389 -30.70 -0.38 -14.57
CA ASN A 389 -31.99 -0.52 -13.89
C ASN A 389 -32.58 0.83 -13.44
N GLY A 390 -31.86 1.93 -13.62
CA GLY A 390 -32.23 3.26 -13.16
C GLY A 390 -33.15 4.02 -14.13
N ARG A 391 -33.48 5.27 -13.77
CA ARG A 391 -34.35 6.16 -14.57
C ARG A 391 -33.75 6.55 -15.91
N TRP A 392 -32.42 6.48 -16.05
CA TRP A 392 -31.71 6.80 -17.28
C TRP A 392 -31.58 5.60 -18.23
N ARG A 393 -32.22 4.46 -17.94
CA ARG A 393 -32.18 3.28 -18.79
C ARG A 393 -32.59 3.64 -20.22
N GLY A 394 -31.75 3.28 -21.20
CA GLY A 394 -31.99 3.54 -22.61
C GLY A 394 -31.66 4.96 -23.08
N THR A 395 -31.17 5.84 -22.20
CA THR A 395 -30.69 7.18 -22.58
C THR A 395 -29.24 7.13 -23.10
N PRO A 396 -28.81 8.10 -23.93
CA PRO A 396 -27.41 8.22 -24.34
C PRO A 396 -26.45 8.37 -23.16
N LEU A 397 -26.83 9.12 -22.12
CA LEU A 397 -26.05 9.28 -20.88
C LEU A 397 -25.72 7.91 -20.25
N ALA A 398 -26.73 7.05 -20.08
CA ALA A 398 -26.53 5.73 -19.49
C ALA A 398 -25.68 4.81 -20.39
N ALA A 399 -25.87 4.87 -21.71
CA ALA A 399 -25.09 4.09 -22.66
C ALA A 399 -23.61 4.48 -22.64
N GLN A 400 -23.30 5.79 -22.72
CA GLN A 400 -21.93 6.29 -22.68
C GLN A 400 -21.27 6.04 -21.32
N SER A 401 -21.97 6.33 -20.21
CA SER A 401 -21.45 6.08 -18.87
C SER A 401 -21.14 4.58 -18.65
N THR A 402 -22.00 3.69 -19.15
CA THR A 402 -21.76 2.23 -19.07
C THR A 402 -20.53 1.83 -19.90
N ALA A 403 -20.37 2.38 -21.11
CA ALA A 403 -19.20 2.11 -21.95
C ALA A 403 -17.89 2.58 -21.29
N SER A 404 -17.86 3.79 -20.72
CA SER A 404 -16.68 4.29 -20.00
C SER A 404 -16.38 3.49 -18.73
N LEU A 405 -17.41 3.03 -18.02
CA LEU A 405 -17.24 2.12 -16.87
C LEU A 405 -16.63 0.78 -17.30
N GLU A 406 -16.97 0.24 -18.46
CA GLU A 406 -16.33 -0.98 -18.99
C GLU A 406 -14.86 -0.77 -19.37
N GLU A 407 -14.50 0.41 -19.88
CA GLU A 407 -13.10 0.77 -20.17
C GLU A 407 -12.26 0.84 -18.88
N ILE A 408 -12.79 1.51 -17.84
CA ILE A 408 -12.16 1.53 -16.52
C ILE A 408 -12.07 0.11 -15.94
N ARG A 409 -13.11 -0.71 -16.08
CA ARG A 409 -13.09 -2.12 -15.67
C ARG A 409 -11.95 -2.88 -16.34
N GLY A 410 -11.80 -2.73 -17.66
CA GLY A 410 -10.71 -3.33 -18.43
C GLY A 410 -9.34 -2.90 -17.90
N THR A 411 -9.15 -1.61 -17.66
CA THR A 411 -7.91 -1.05 -17.10
C THR A 411 -7.60 -1.62 -15.72
N LEU A 412 -8.59 -1.67 -14.83
CA LEU A 412 -8.45 -2.23 -13.48
C LEU A 412 -8.09 -3.72 -13.51
N LEU A 413 -8.62 -4.50 -14.44
CA LEU A 413 -8.24 -5.91 -14.61
C LEU A 413 -6.78 -6.06 -15.05
N GLN A 414 -6.27 -5.17 -15.90
CA GLN A 414 -4.85 -5.17 -16.29
C GLN A 414 -3.93 -4.76 -15.13
N VAL A 415 -4.32 -3.75 -14.36
CA VAL A 415 -3.60 -3.31 -13.15
C VAL A 415 -3.57 -4.44 -12.11
N GLY A 416 -4.73 -5.01 -11.79
CA GLY A 416 -4.87 -6.13 -10.87
C GLY A 416 -4.08 -7.35 -11.33
N GLY A 417 -4.10 -7.65 -12.63
CA GLY A 417 -3.34 -8.74 -13.23
C GLY A 417 -1.83 -8.55 -13.10
N THR A 418 -1.32 -7.36 -13.39
CA THR A 418 0.10 -7.01 -13.20
C THR A 418 0.53 -7.17 -11.75
N LEU A 419 -0.29 -6.69 -10.81
CA LEU A 419 -0.02 -6.82 -9.37
C LEU A 419 -0.02 -8.28 -8.92
N ALA A 420 -1.02 -9.06 -9.33
CA ALA A 420 -1.14 -10.47 -8.99
C ALA A 420 0.04 -11.27 -9.56
N GLN A 421 0.37 -11.09 -10.85
CA GLN A 421 1.45 -11.78 -11.52
C GLN A 421 2.81 -11.49 -10.85
N ARG A 422 3.10 -10.21 -10.56
CA ARG A 422 4.32 -9.84 -9.83
C ARG A 422 4.40 -10.50 -8.46
N ARG A 423 3.29 -10.53 -7.71
CA ARG A 423 3.28 -11.10 -6.35
C ARG A 423 3.35 -12.64 -6.36
N ILE A 424 2.77 -13.30 -7.37
CA ILE A 424 2.92 -14.74 -7.56
C ILE A 424 4.38 -15.10 -7.85
N ARG A 425 5.04 -14.35 -8.74
CA ARG A 425 6.48 -14.50 -8.99
C ARG A 425 7.30 -14.25 -7.73
N GLU A 426 7.01 -13.18 -7.00
CA GLU A 426 7.68 -12.90 -5.72
C GLU A 426 7.55 -14.07 -4.74
N ALA A 427 6.36 -14.68 -4.61
CA ALA A 427 6.19 -15.84 -3.76
C ALA A 427 7.04 -17.04 -4.22
N ALA A 428 7.06 -17.33 -5.52
CA ALA A 428 7.84 -18.44 -6.08
C ALA A 428 9.36 -18.20 -5.97
N ASP A 429 9.82 -17.00 -6.28
CA ASP A 429 11.23 -16.61 -6.16
C ASP A 429 11.69 -16.63 -4.71
N ASN A 430 10.85 -16.18 -3.78
CA ASN A 430 11.13 -16.28 -2.34
C ASN A 430 11.25 -17.74 -1.91
N LEU A 431 10.32 -18.62 -2.31
CA LEU A 431 10.40 -20.04 -1.99
C LEU A 431 11.69 -20.67 -2.50
N ARG A 432 12.03 -20.45 -3.77
CA ARG A 432 13.29 -20.93 -4.35
C ARG A 432 14.52 -20.42 -3.58
N THR A 433 14.54 -19.12 -3.27
CA THR A 433 15.64 -18.50 -2.51
C THR A 433 15.78 -19.11 -1.12
N PHE A 434 14.67 -19.36 -0.43
CA PHE A 434 14.69 -19.97 0.90
C PHE A 434 15.03 -21.47 0.85
N SER A 435 14.64 -22.18 -0.19
CA SER A 435 15.07 -23.56 -0.47
C SER A 435 16.59 -23.63 -0.67
N ASP A 436 17.17 -22.71 -1.45
CA ASP A 436 18.61 -22.61 -1.65
C ASP A 436 19.34 -22.29 -0.33
N GLN A 437 18.82 -21.35 0.46
CA GLN A 437 19.38 -21.03 1.79
C GLN A 437 19.30 -22.22 2.74
N ALA A 438 18.19 -22.97 2.73
CA ALA A 438 18.04 -24.19 3.52
C ALA A 438 19.14 -25.21 3.17
N GLU A 439 19.41 -25.43 1.88
CA GLU A 439 20.49 -26.32 1.43
C GLU A 439 21.88 -25.84 1.88
N ILE A 440 22.16 -24.53 1.79
CA ILE A 440 23.41 -23.97 2.31
C ILE A 440 23.56 -24.26 3.80
N ILE A 441 22.51 -24.03 4.59
CA ILE A 441 22.52 -24.32 6.03
C ILE A 441 22.72 -25.82 6.29
N ARG A 442 22.10 -26.72 5.50
CA ARG A 442 22.30 -28.18 5.62
C ARG A 442 23.75 -28.57 5.39
N VAL A 443 24.35 -28.11 4.30
CA VAL A 443 25.74 -28.41 3.95
C VAL A 443 26.68 -27.90 5.04
N GLN A 444 26.51 -26.64 5.46
CA GLN A 444 27.34 -26.04 6.49
C GLN A 444 27.20 -26.77 7.83
N THR A 445 25.97 -27.11 8.22
CA THR A 445 25.70 -27.91 9.43
C THR A 445 26.40 -29.27 9.38
N ALA A 446 26.38 -29.96 8.24
CA ALA A 446 27.04 -31.25 8.09
C ALA A 446 28.57 -31.15 8.17
N LEU A 447 29.16 -30.08 7.63
CA LEU A 447 30.60 -29.81 7.72
C LEU A 447 31.01 -29.54 9.17
N ASP A 448 30.32 -28.62 9.85
CA ASP A 448 30.68 -28.25 11.22
C ASP A 448 30.39 -29.37 12.23
N GLU A 449 29.34 -30.17 12.00
CA GLU A 449 29.08 -31.37 12.80
C GLU A 449 30.19 -32.40 12.64
N LYS A 450 30.66 -32.63 11.41
CA LYS A 450 31.82 -33.48 11.15
C LYS A 450 33.06 -32.94 11.87
N ASP A 451 33.32 -31.65 11.81
CA ASP A 451 34.49 -31.04 12.46
C ASP A 451 34.42 -31.17 13.99
N LEU A 452 33.24 -30.99 14.61
CA LEU A 452 33.05 -31.26 16.04
C LEU A 452 33.32 -32.73 16.40
N LEU A 453 32.85 -33.66 15.57
CA LEU A 453 33.09 -35.10 15.78
C LEU A 453 34.58 -35.44 15.64
N GLN A 454 35.27 -34.85 14.66
CA GLN A 454 36.72 -35.03 14.47
C GLN A 454 37.53 -34.43 15.63
N ALA A 455 37.07 -33.32 16.20
CA ALA A 455 37.63 -32.72 17.41
C ALA A 455 37.33 -33.52 18.69
N GLY A 456 36.54 -34.60 18.61
CA GLY A 456 36.17 -35.44 19.75
C GLY A 456 35.18 -34.76 20.71
N VAL A 457 34.45 -33.74 20.25
CA VAL A 457 33.46 -33.03 21.07
C VAL A 457 32.17 -33.85 21.15
N ASP A 458 31.85 -34.38 22.32
CA ASP A 458 30.53 -34.96 22.59
C ASP A 458 29.51 -33.84 22.89
N GLN A 459 28.88 -33.35 21.82
CA GLN A 459 27.86 -32.30 21.92
C GLN A 459 26.68 -32.72 22.80
N LYS A 460 26.29 -34.00 22.80
CA LYS A 460 25.17 -34.50 23.62
C LYS A 460 25.52 -34.45 25.11
N ALA A 461 26.75 -34.83 25.47
CA ALA A 461 27.23 -34.68 26.85
C ALA A 461 27.31 -33.19 27.26
N LEU A 462 27.82 -32.33 26.39
CA LEU A 462 27.92 -30.88 26.61
C LEU A 462 26.54 -30.25 26.86
N LEU A 463 25.54 -30.60 26.06
CA LEU A 463 24.16 -30.13 26.24
C LEU A 463 23.54 -30.72 27.52
N LYS A 464 23.78 -32.00 27.86
CA LYS A 464 23.27 -32.62 29.09
C LYS A 464 23.81 -31.94 30.35
N GLY A 465 25.06 -31.50 30.34
CA GLY A 465 25.70 -30.79 31.45
C GLY A 465 25.15 -29.38 31.71
N GLN A 466 24.42 -28.80 30.76
CA GLN A 466 23.88 -27.44 30.89
C GLN A 466 22.50 -27.43 31.55
N SER A 467 22.36 -26.59 32.58
CA SER A 467 21.08 -26.24 33.19
C SER A 467 20.39 -25.14 32.39
N LEU A 468 19.08 -25.32 32.13
CA LEU A 468 18.24 -24.24 31.66
C LEU A 468 17.94 -23.29 32.82
N TYR A 469 18.06 -21.99 32.61
CA TYR A 469 17.69 -20.98 33.59
C TYR A 469 16.26 -20.48 33.32
N ARG A 470 15.63 -19.89 34.33
CA ARG A 470 14.39 -19.14 34.13
C ARG A 470 14.74 -17.77 33.55
N PRO A 471 14.14 -17.35 32.42
CA PRO A 471 14.35 -16.00 31.89
C PRO A 471 14.00 -14.92 32.92
N LYS A 472 14.63 -13.74 32.78
CA LYS A 472 14.36 -12.61 33.67
C LYS A 472 12.92 -12.13 33.48
N MET A 473 12.17 -12.01 34.57
CA MET A 473 10.80 -11.49 34.53
C MET A 473 10.80 -9.98 34.24
N PRO A 474 9.92 -9.49 33.34
CA PRO A 474 9.82 -8.06 33.05
C PRO A 474 9.38 -7.20 34.25
N GLY A 475 8.65 -7.77 35.20
CA GLY A 475 8.22 -7.08 36.41
C GLY A 475 7.40 -7.98 37.34
N ALA A 476 6.98 -7.44 38.49
CA ALA A 476 6.27 -8.19 39.53
C ALA A 476 4.88 -8.73 39.10
N ALA A 477 4.27 -8.13 38.07
CA ALA A 477 2.98 -8.57 37.53
C ALA A 477 3.10 -9.76 36.55
N TRP A 478 4.31 -10.26 36.29
CA TRP A 478 4.55 -11.32 35.34
C TRP A 478 4.83 -12.65 36.04
N ASN A 479 4.35 -13.75 35.47
CA ASN A 479 4.68 -15.12 35.91
C ASN A 479 5.33 -15.91 34.76
N TYR A 480 6.32 -16.72 35.09
CA TYR A 480 6.96 -17.62 34.12
C TYR A 480 6.16 -18.92 34.04
N TRP A 481 5.74 -19.27 32.83
CA TRP A 481 5.13 -20.54 32.49
C TRP A 481 5.98 -21.25 31.45
N LYS A 482 6.26 -22.53 31.70
CA LYS A 482 6.99 -23.35 30.73
C LYS A 482 6.01 -23.72 29.61
N PHE A 483 6.38 -23.47 28.36
CA PHE A 483 5.58 -23.88 27.20
C PHE A 483 5.37 -25.40 27.18
N GLN A 484 4.11 -25.83 27.06
CA GLN A 484 3.69 -27.25 27.06
C GLN A 484 3.10 -27.70 25.72
N GLY A 485 3.16 -26.87 24.67
CA GLY A 485 2.56 -27.14 23.37
C GLY A 485 1.20 -26.45 23.16
N GLU A 486 0.65 -25.81 24.19
CA GLU A 486 -0.57 -25.01 24.11
C GLU A 486 -0.24 -23.53 23.95
N PHE A 487 -0.99 -22.84 23.10
CA PHE A 487 -0.85 -21.40 22.89
C PHE A 487 -1.97 -20.66 23.61
N TRP A 488 -1.60 -19.77 24.51
CA TRP A 488 -2.52 -18.88 25.21
C TRP A 488 -2.49 -17.49 24.58
N ILE A 489 -3.66 -16.88 24.40
CA ILE A 489 -3.78 -15.60 23.70
C ILE A 489 -2.91 -14.53 24.37
N ASP A 490 -2.94 -14.45 25.70
CA ASP A 490 -2.19 -13.50 26.51
C ASP A 490 -0.67 -13.73 26.52
N GLU A 491 -0.20 -14.94 26.23
CA GLU A 491 1.23 -15.30 26.13
C GLU A 491 1.85 -14.96 24.76
N ILE A 492 1.06 -14.89 23.69
CA ILE A 492 1.58 -14.65 22.34
C ILE A 492 2.24 -13.27 22.26
N GLY A 493 3.49 -13.28 21.80
CA GLY A 493 4.37 -12.11 21.75
C GLY A 493 5.31 -11.97 22.96
N TYR A 494 5.17 -12.85 23.98
CA TYR A 494 6.02 -12.83 25.18
C TYR A 494 6.81 -14.13 25.40
N TYR A 495 6.81 -15.03 24.41
CA TYR A 495 7.66 -16.22 24.47
C TYR A 495 9.13 -15.82 24.54
N GLN A 496 9.88 -16.51 25.40
CA GLN A 496 11.32 -16.41 25.47
C GLN A 496 11.90 -17.81 25.58
N TYR A 497 12.88 -18.11 24.73
CA TYR A 497 13.53 -19.40 24.74
C TYR A 497 14.82 -19.33 25.56
N THR A 498 14.96 -20.18 26.57
CA THR A 498 16.27 -20.42 27.19
C THR A 498 16.99 -21.50 26.42
N LEU A 499 17.96 -21.08 25.61
CA LEU A 499 18.76 -21.96 24.77
C LEU A 499 19.93 -22.54 25.55
N LYS A 500 20.17 -23.83 25.35
CA LYS A 500 21.50 -24.42 25.57
C LYS A 500 22.40 -24.02 24.41
N ARG A 501 23.71 -23.93 24.65
CA ARG A 501 24.71 -23.68 23.60
C ARG A 501 25.44 -24.98 23.32
N GLY A 502 25.32 -25.52 22.12
CA GLY A 502 26.05 -26.72 21.69
C GLY A 502 27.48 -26.44 21.25
N CYS A 503 27.87 -25.16 21.19
CA CYS A 503 29.19 -24.77 20.69
C CYS A 503 30.26 -25.07 21.76
N PRO A 504 31.41 -25.64 21.37
CA PRO A 504 32.53 -25.79 22.30
C PRO A 504 32.98 -24.41 22.81
N ALA A 505 33.49 -24.36 24.04
CA ALA A 505 34.06 -23.13 24.57
C ALA A 505 35.23 -22.69 23.67
N LYS A 506 35.21 -21.44 23.20
CA LYS A 506 36.34 -20.88 22.43
C LYS A 506 37.60 -20.99 23.30
N THR A 507 38.64 -21.63 22.77
CA THR A 507 39.99 -21.58 23.36
C THR A 507 40.48 -20.13 23.33
N ALA A 508 41.27 -19.72 24.32
CA ALA A 508 41.71 -18.32 24.50
C ALA A 508 42.43 -17.71 23.28
N GLU A 509 42.92 -18.52 22.33
CA GLU A 509 43.54 -18.11 21.07
C GLU A 509 42.54 -17.73 19.95
N GLN A 510 41.23 -17.93 20.16
CA GLN A 510 40.17 -17.66 19.16
C GLN A 510 39.18 -16.56 19.58
N LEU A 511 39.51 -15.80 20.61
CA LEU A 511 38.81 -14.55 20.95
C LEU A 511 39.44 -13.41 20.13
N PRO A 512 38.63 -12.52 19.51
CA PRO A 512 39.13 -11.40 18.72
C PRO A 512 39.93 -10.38 19.54
#